data_AF-G3MFZ5-F1
#
_entry.id   AF-G3MFZ5-F1
#
_cell.length_a   1.000
_cell.length_b   1.000
_cell.length_c   1.000
_cell.angle_alpha   90.00
_cell.angle_beta   90.00
_cell.angle_gamma   90.00
#
_symmetry.space_group_name_H-M   'P 1'
#
loop_
_entity.id
_entity.type
_entity.pdbx_description
1 polymer ?
#
loop_
_entity_poly.entity_id
_entity_poly.type
_entity_poly.pdbx_seq_one_letter_code
_entity_poly.pdbx_strand_id
1 'polypeptide(L)'
;MDWGNVTAEDLVDALREVDWSSPPRPVSEFFSRFTVPRSYSKWSSRLKCNLYYYRTNYFIMIIFFLGMGFLRKPLAIVAAILTGLSLAFLNDSFAVTFNEKVTRRVRQFSPHLAAKMRPPISPVIRGRSSTKRAIHICGRPRWVFVMIFSAASCILWFTSCNLLSVLWALMIGLLA
;
A
#
# COMPACT_ATOMS: atom_id res chain seq x y z
N MET A 1 32.35 8.89 -16.98
CA MET A 1 31.24 9.85 -17.06
C MET A 1 31.34 10.77 -15.86
N ASP A 2 31.48 12.08 -16.09
CA ASP A 2 31.58 13.07 -15.01
C ASP A 2 30.18 13.43 -14.50
N TRP A 3 29.68 12.64 -13.55
CA TRP A 3 28.38 12.84 -12.90
C TRP A 3 28.25 14.14 -12.09
N GLY A 4 29.33 14.93 -12.01
CA GLY A 4 29.33 16.26 -11.39
C GLY A 4 28.49 17.28 -12.16
N ASN A 5 28.42 17.17 -13.48
CA ASN A 5 27.68 18.11 -14.34
C ASN A 5 26.25 17.66 -14.69
N VAL A 6 25.90 16.41 -14.37
CA VAL A 6 24.58 15.84 -14.64
C VAL A 6 23.56 16.47 -13.69
N THR A 7 22.51 17.08 -14.21
CA THR A 7 21.45 17.66 -13.38
C THR A 7 20.53 16.57 -12.82
N ALA A 8 19.67 16.91 -11.86
CA ALA A 8 18.70 15.94 -11.35
C ALA A 8 17.65 15.57 -12.40
N GLU A 9 17.33 16.49 -13.31
CA GLU A 9 16.38 16.30 -14.41
C GLU A 9 16.91 15.29 -15.41
N ASP A 10 18.17 15.45 -15.85
CA ASP A 10 18.84 14.50 -16.74
C ASP A 10 18.87 13.07 -16.15
N LEU A 11 19.07 12.97 -14.82
CA LEU A 11 19.06 11.68 -14.13
C LEU A 11 17.67 11.06 -14.11
N VAL A 12 16.62 11.85 -13.89
CA VAL A 12 15.23 11.36 -13.88
C VAL A 12 14.81 10.89 -15.25
N ASP A 13 15.15 11.64 -16.31
CA ASP A 13 14.83 11.24 -17.67
C ASP A 13 15.62 9.98 -18.07
N ALA A 14 16.90 9.90 -17.71
CA ALA A 14 17.70 8.68 -17.91
C ALA A 14 17.14 7.47 -17.14
N LEU A 15 16.50 7.66 -15.99
CA LEU A 15 15.83 6.58 -15.24
C LEU A 15 14.47 6.19 -15.85
N ARG A 16 13.80 7.10 -16.55
CA ARG A 16 12.52 6.84 -17.22
C ARG A 16 12.69 6.02 -18.50
N GLU A 17 13.74 6.28 -19.26
CA GLU A 17 14.02 5.61 -20.54
C GLU A 17 14.60 4.20 -20.40
N VAL A 18 14.83 3.76 -19.17
CA VAL A 18 15.59 2.56 -18.87
C VAL A 18 14.74 1.28 -18.98
N ASP A 19 15.27 0.30 -19.71
CA ASP A 19 14.70 -1.04 -19.80
C ASP A 19 14.89 -1.86 -18.50
N TRP A 20 13.78 -2.35 -17.96
CA TRP A 20 13.69 -3.11 -16.71
C TRP A 20 14.02 -4.61 -16.85
N SER A 21 14.24 -5.09 -18.08
CA SER A 21 14.58 -6.49 -18.39
C SER A 21 16.04 -6.85 -18.09
N SER A 22 16.87 -5.86 -17.74
CA SER A 22 18.29 -6.09 -17.43
C SER A 22 18.48 -6.85 -16.12
N PRO A 23 19.29 -7.92 -16.09
CA PRO A 23 19.56 -8.68 -14.87
C PRO A 23 20.27 -7.82 -13.80
N PRO A 24 20.04 -8.08 -12.50
CA PRO A 24 20.70 -7.35 -11.43
C PRO A 24 22.22 -7.58 -11.45
N ARG A 25 22.97 -6.56 -11.02
CA ARG A 25 24.44 -6.62 -10.95
C ARG A 25 24.90 -7.55 -9.82
N PRO A 26 26.06 -8.22 -9.96
CA PRO A 26 26.56 -9.14 -8.94
C PRO A 26 26.74 -8.43 -7.58
N VAL A 27 26.23 -9.06 -6.52
CA VAL A 27 26.24 -8.50 -5.16
C VAL A 27 27.66 -8.34 -4.58
N SER A 28 28.61 -9.17 -5.03
CA SER A 28 30.02 -9.02 -4.66
C SER A 28 30.60 -7.69 -5.13
N GLU A 29 30.19 -7.21 -6.30
CA GLU A 29 30.62 -5.91 -6.82
C GLU A 29 30.02 -4.77 -6.01
N PHE A 30 28.74 -4.89 -5.66
CA PHE A 30 27.98 -3.90 -4.87
C PHE A 30 28.60 -3.62 -3.50
N PHE A 31 29.10 -4.65 -2.80
CA PHE A 31 29.70 -4.48 -1.47
C PHE A 31 31.23 -4.33 -1.46
N SER A 32 31.91 -4.48 -2.61
CA SER A 32 33.39 -4.52 -2.64
C SER A 32 34.09 -3.16 -2.60
N ARG A 33 33.41 -2.05 -2.95
CA ARG A 33 34.06 -0.74 -3.18
C ARG A 33 33.50 0.39 -2.33
N PHE A 34 33.33 0.13 -1.04
CA PHE A 34 32.92 1.16 -0.09
C PHE A 34 34.06 2.17 0.13
N THR A 35 33.93 3.38 -0.40
CA THR A 35 34.93 4.46 -0.22
C THR A 35 34.22 5.76 0.15
N VAL A 36 34.47 6.26 1.36
CA VAL A 36 33.83 7.48 1.87
C VAL A 36 34.36 8.71 1.13
N PRO A 37 33.51 9.48 0.40
CA PRO A 37 33.95 10.67 -0.33
C PRO A 37 34.35 11.81 0.63
N ARG A 38 35.49 12.46 0.37
CA ARG A 38 36.00 13.59 1.18
C ARG A 38 35.33 14.95 0.92
N SER A 39 34.48 15.08 -0.11
CA SER A 39 33.80 16.34 -0.44
C SER A 39 32.36 16.12 -0.89
N TYR A 40 31.48 17.10 -0.64
CA TYR A 40 30.07 17.05 -0.99
C TYR A 40 29.83 16.88 -2.50
N SER A 41 30.61 17.54 -3.36
CA SER A 41 30.48 17.38 -4.82
C SER A 41 30.83 15.97 -5.29
N LYS A 42 31.86 15.34 -4.70
CA LYS A 42 32.22 13.94 -4.99
C LYS A 42 31.17 12.98 -4.43
N TRP A 43 30.57 13.31 -3.30
CA TRP A 43 29.48 12.52 -2.72
C TRP A 43 28.23 12.52 -3.60
N SER A 44 27.76 13.71 -4.04
CA SER A 44 26.62 13.82 -4.94
C SER A 44 26.85 13.09 -6.28
N SER A 45 28.04 13.24 -6.86
CA SER A 45 28.44 12.54 -8.08
C SER A 45 28.42 11.00 -7.93
N ARG A 46 28.96 10.48 -6.80
CA ARG A 46 28.92 9.05 -6.47
C ARG A 46 27.50 8.54 -6.29
N LEU A 47 26.63 9.31 -5.64
CA LEU A 47 25.26 8.91 -5.38
C LEU A 47 24.44 8.82 -6.67
N LYS A 48 24.57 9.80 -7.57
CA LYS A 48 23.96 9.74 -8.92
C LYS A 48 24.45 8.53 -9.71
N CYS A 49 25.75 8.26 -9.67
CA CYS A 49 26.37 7.13 -10.36
C CYS A 49 25.89 5.78 -9.80
N ASN A 50 25.93 5.59 -8.47
CA ASN A 50 25.50 4.35 -7.82
C ASN A 50 24.01 4.10 -8.07
N LEU A 51 23.17 5.14 -7.95
CA LEU A 51 21.72 5.03 -8.16
C LEU A 51 21.38 4.60 -9.58
N TYR A 52 22.05 5.16 -10.59
CA TYR A 52 21.87 4.75 -11.98
C TYR A 52 22.41 3.34 -12.25
N TYR A 53 23.59 3.01 -11.70
CA TYR A 53 24.29 1.75 -11.97
C TYR A 53 23.68 0.53 -11.27
N TYR A 54 23.23 0.69 -10.03
CA TYR A 54 22.67 -0.37 -9.18
C TYR A 54 21.14 -0.29 -9.01
N ARG A 55 20.44 0.48 -9.85
CA ARG A 55 18.98 0.69 -9.80
C ARG A 55 18.16 -0.58 -9.54
N THR A 56 18.44 -1.67 -10.27
CA THR A 56 17.72 -2.94 -10.16
C THR A 56 18.01 -3.62 -8.83
N ASN A 57 19.25 -3.53 -8.33
CA ASN A 57 19.65 -4.07 -7.04
C ASN A 57 18.95 -3.31 -5.90
N TYR A 58 18.88 -1.98 -5.98
CA TYR A 58 18.13 -1.16 -5.04
C TYR A 58 16.63 -1.48 -5.06
N PHE A 59 16.04 -1.64 -6.24
CA PHE A 59 14.64 -2.02 -6.38
C PHE A 59 14.34 -3.38 -5.74
N ILE A 60 15.18 -4.39 -6.00
CA ILE A 60 15.07 -5.72 -5.39
C ILE A 60 15.26 -5.63 -3.87
N MET A 61 16.24 -4.85 -3.39
CA MET A 61 16.42 -4.60 -1.95
C MET A 61 15.17 -3.98 -1.34
N ILE A 62 14.61 -2.94 -1.95
CA ILE A 62 13.40 -2.27 -1.46
C ILE A 62 12.24 -3.27 -1.38
N ILE A 63 11.98 -4.05 -2.44
CA ILE A 63 10.93 -5.08 -2.42
C ILE A 63 11.22 -6.14 -1.35
N PHE A 64 12.47 -6.57 -1.21
CA PHE A 64 12.86 -7.56 -0.22
C PHE A 64 12.69 -7.05 1.22
N PHE A 65 13.13 -5.84 1.53
CA PHE A 65 12.93 -5.22 2.84
C PHE A 65 11.46 -4.92 3.12
N LEU A 66 10.71 -4.53 2.10
CA LEU A 66 9.26 -4.32 2.21
C LEU A 66 8.55 -5.66 2.48
N GLY A 67 8.87 -6.70 1.72
CA GLY A 67 8.35 -8.06 1.89
C GLY A 67 8.73 -8.69 3.22
N MET A 68 9.99 -8.54 3.66
CA MET A 68 10.45 -8.93 4.99
C MET A 68 9.78 -8.10 6.08
N GLY A 69 9.51 -6.82 5.84
CA GLY A 69 8.74 -5.95 6.71
C GLY A 69 7.32 -6.46 6.91
N PHE A 70 6.66 -6.90 5.83
CA PHE A 70 5.37 -7.57 5.88
C PHE A 70 5.43 -8.92 6.61
N LEU A 71 6.45 -9.76 6.34
CA LEU A 71 6.63 -11.06 6.97
C LEU A 71 6.93 -10.97 8.48
N ARG A 72 7.75 -10.01 8.90
CA ARG A 72 8.10 -9.82 10.33
C ARG A 72 6.95 -9.26 11.17
N LYS A 73 5.98 -8.60 10.54
CA LYS A 73 4.85 -7.96 11.21
C LYS A 73 3.56 -8.45 10.53
N PRO A 74 3.03 -9.63 10.89
CA PRO A 74 1.76 -10.12 10.33
C PRO A 74 0.60 -9.12 10.53
N LEU A 75 0.72 -8.26 11.56
CA LEU A 75 -0.19 -7.14 11.80
C LEU A 75 -0.26 -6.14 10.64
N ALA A 76 0.82 -5.90 9.89
CA ALA A 76 0.84 -5.02 8.72
C ALA A 76 0.07 -5.63 7.54
N ILE A 77 0.10 -6.96 7.39
CA ILE A 77 -0.71 -7.68 6.39
C ILE A 77 -2.20 -7.54 6.74
N VAL A 78 -2.54 -7.72 8.02
CA VAL A 78 -3.91 -7.51 8.51
C VAL A 78 -4.35 -6.06 8.28
N ALA A 79 -3.49 -5.08 8.56
CA ALA A 79 -3.76 -3.67 8.30
C ALA A 79 -4.06 -3.41 6.82
N ALA A 80 -3.22 -3.92 5.91
CA ALA A 80 -3.39 -3.77 4.47
C ALA A 80 -4.69 -4.42 3.95
N ILE A 81 -5.02 -5.62 4.44
CA ILE A 81 -6.31 -6.28 4.13
C ILE A 81 -7.47 -5.42 4.61
N LEU A 82 -7.37 -4.83 5.80
CA LEU A 82 -8.42 -3.99 6.37
C LEU A 82 -8.59 -2.67 5.60
N THR A 83 -7.49 -2.08 5.15
CA THR A 83 -7.50 -0.93 4.23
C THR A 83 -8.19 -1.30 2.92
N GLY A 84 -7.83 -2.45 2.34
CA GLY A 84 -8.44 -2.96 1.11
C GLY A 84 -9.94 -3.23 1.26
N LEU A 85 -10.36 -3.80 2.39
CA LEU A 85 -11.78 -4.02 2.70
C LEU A 85 -12.53 -2.69 2.86
N SER A 86 -11.94 -1.71 3.53
CA SER A 86 -12.52 -0.36 3.65
C SER A 86 -12.74 0.28 2.28
N LEU A 87 -11.76 0.18 1.37
CA LEU A 87 -11.88 0.64 -0.01
C LEU A 87 -12.93 -0.15 -0.81
N ALA A 88 -12.99 -1.47 -0.63
CA ALA A 88 -14.00 -2.31 -1.27
C ALA A 88 -15.42 -1.95 -0.81
N PHE A 89 -15.62 -1.58 0.46
CA PHE A 89 -16.92 -1.11 0.96
C PHE A 89 -17.37 0.26 0.42
N LEU A 90 -16.45 1.05 -0.16
CA LEU A 90 -16.82 2.26 -0.92
C LEU A 90 -17.45 1.91 -2.28
N ASN A 91 -17.21 0.69 -2.79
CA ASN A 91 -17.83 0.22 -4.02
C ASN A 91 -19.25 -0.33 -3.75
N ASP A 92 -20.23 0.28 -4.41
CA ASP A 92 -21.66 -0.06 -4.27
C ASP A 92 -21.96 -1.53 -4.59
N SER A 93 -21.34 -2.09 -5.64
CA SER A 93 -21.56 -3.48 -6.05
C SER A 93 -21.01 -4.47 -5.02
N PHE A 94 -19.86 -4.16 -4.43
CA PHE A 94 -19.27 -5.00 -3.39
C PHE A 94 -20.09 -4.94 -2.09
N ALA A 95 -20.51 -3.74 -1.67
CA ALA A 95 -21.30 -3.56 -0.46
C ALA A 95 -22.65 -4.31 -0.49
N VAL A 96 -23.35 -4.29 -1.63
CA VAL A 96 -24.62 -4.99 -1.81
C VAL A 96 -24.43 -6.51 -1.80
N THR A 97 -23.47 -7.03 -2.58
CA THR A 97 -23.20 -8.47 -2.65
C THR A 97 -22.72 -9.04 -1.31
N PHE A 98 -21.89 -8.29 -0.58
CA PHE A 98 -21.46 -8.65 0.77
C PHE A 98 -22.65 -8.73 1.73
N ASN A 99 -23.52 -7.71 1.75
CA ASN A 99 -24.70 -7.69 2.60
C ASN A 99 -25.65 -8.86 2.33
N GLU A 100 -25.87 -9.21 1.05
CA GLU A 100 -26.70 -10.37 0.69
C GLU A 100 -26.10 -11.69 1.17
N LYS A 101 -24.79 -11.90 0.96
CA LYS A 101 -24.10 -13.11 1.41
C LYS A 101 -24.14 -13.25 2.93
N VAL A 102 -23.84 -12.17 3.65
CA VAL A 102 -23.89 -12.16 5.13
C VAL A 102 -25.31 -12.42 5.61
N THR A 103 -26.31 -11.73 5.07
CA THR A 103 -27.72 -11.93 5.45
C THR A 103 -28.18 -13.37 5.18
N ARG A 104 -27.77 -13.99 4.06
CA ARG A 104 -28.07 -15.39 3.75
C ARG A 104 -27.42 -16.34 4.77
N ARG A 105 -26.15 -16.13 5.13
CA ARG A 105 -25.47 -16.92 6.16
C ARG A 105 -26.11 -16.76 7.54
N VAL A 106 -26.46 -15.54 7.93
CA VAL A 106 -27.15 -15.28 9.19
C VAL A 106 -28.52 -15.95 9.21
N ARG A 107 -29.28 -15.93 8.10
CA ARG A 107 -30.55 -16.66 7.99
C ARG A 107 -30.41 -18.16 8.23
N GLN A 108 -29.31 -18.75 7.76
CA GLN A 108 -29.04 -20.18 7.98
C GLN A 108 -28.75 -20.50 9.45
N PHE A 109 -28.12 -19.57 10.19
CA PHE A 109 -27.73 -19.80 11.58
C PHE A 109 -28.80 -19.38 12.59
N SER A 110 -29.48 -18.25 12.35
CA SER A 110 -30.54 -17.73 13.20
C SER A 110 -31.50 -16.85 12.40
N PRO A 111 -32.73 -17.32 12.11
CA PRO A 111 -33.72 -16.55 11.37
C PRO A 111 -34.17 -15.29 12.14
N HIS A 112 -34.14 -15.33 13.48
CA HIS A 112 -34.51 -14.19 14.32
C HIS A 112 -33.49 -13.04 14.24
N LEU A 113 -32.19 -13.34 14.18
CA LEU A 113 -31.14 -12.33 13.97
C LEU A 113 -31.22 -11.70 12.57
N ALA A 114 -31.55 -12.51 11.55
CA ALA A 114 -31.74 -12.00 10.20
C ALA A 114 -32.96 -11.06 10.06
N ALA A 115 -34.02 -11.28 10.85
CA ALA A 115 -35.17 -10.38 10.90
C ALA A 115 -34.78 -9.00 11.49
N LYS A 116 -33.90 -8.98 12.49
CA LYS A 116 -33.41 -7.76 13.14
C LYS A 116 -32.42 -6.95 12.28
N MET A 117 -31.77 -7.59 11.30
CA MET A 117 -30.85 -6.95 10.34
C MET A 117 -31.54 -6.35 9.11
N ARG A 118 -32.88 -6.45 9.00
CA ARG A 118 -33.60 -5.85 7.87
C ARG A 118 -33.41 -4.32 7.90
N PRO A 119 -33.06 -3.68 6.77
CA PRO A 119 -33.02 -2.23 6.71
C PRO A 119 -34.42 -1.67 6.99
N PRO A 120 -34.52 -0.50 7.66
CA PRO A 120 -35.81 0.13 7.91
C PRO A 120 -36.54 0.31 6.57
N ILE A 121 -37.79 -0.13 6.52
CA ILE A 121 -38.62 -0.05 5.32
C ILE A 121 -38.87 1.43 5.04
N SER A 122 -38.08 2.01 4.13
CA SER A 122 -38.44 3.29 3.53
C SER A 122 -39.62 3.03 2.59
N PRO A 123 -40.80 3.64 2.81
CA PRO A 123 -41.98 3.40 1.98
C PRO A 123 -41.64 3.75 0.54
N VAL A 124 -41.73 2.75 -0.33
CA VAL A 124 -41.50 2.91 -1.76
C VAL A 124 -42.67 3.71 -2.33
N ILE A 125 -42.48 5.00 -2.52
CA ILE A 125 -43.36 5.78 -3.38
C ILE A 125 -43.11 5.30 -4.81
N ARG A 126 -44.08 4.56 -5.35
CA ARG A 126 -44.08 3.99 -6.71
C ARG A 126 -43.80 5.12 -7.71
N GLY A 127 -42.68 5.05 -8.43
CA GLY A 127 -42.37 5.95 -9.54
C GLY A 127 -41.18 6.92 -9.37
N ARG A 128 -40.57 7.06 -8.19
CA ARG A 128 -39.36 7.90 -8.03
C ARG A 128 -38.09 7.06 -8.10
N SER A 129 -37.28 7.27 -9.15
CA SER A 129 -35.90 6.77 -9.19
C SER A 129 -35.12 7.44 -8.06
N SER A 130 -34.93 6.71 -6.95
CA SER A 130 -34.18 7.19 -5.80
C SER A 130 -32.69 7.23 -6.18
N THR A 131 -32.23 8.37 -6.67
CA THR A 131 -30.83 8.66 -7.06
C THR A 131 -29.85 8.61 -5.87
N LYS A 132 -30.36 8.43 -4.65
CA LYS A 132 -29.58 8.24 -3.42
C LYS A 132 -30.17 7.11 -2.58
N ARG A 133 -30.16 5.88 -3.11
CA ARG A 133 -30.47 4.71 -2.28
C ARG A 133 -29.34 4.55 -1.26
N ALA A 134 -29.56 4.96 -0.02
CA ALA A 134 -28.60 4.77 1.05
C ALA A 134 -28.36 3.26 1.23
N ILE A 135 -27.16 2.79 0.90
CA ILE A 135 -26.79 1.38 1.01
C ILE A 135 -26.54 1.05 2.48
N HIS A 136 -27.34 0.12 3.00
CA HIS A 136 -27.24 -0.38 4.37
C HIS A 136 -26.63 -1.77 4.35
N ILE A 137 -25.68 -2.01 5.24
CA ILE A 137 -25.05 -3.31 5.48
C ILE A 137 -25.54 -3.77 6.86
N CYS A 138 -26.23 -4.90 6.93
CA CYS A 138 -26.80 -5.45 8.17
C CYS A 138 -27.65 -4.45 9.00
N GLY A 139 -28.39 -3.56 8.33
CA GLY A 139 -29.24 -2.55 8.97
C GLY A 139 -28.51 -1.27 9.45
N ARG A 140 -27.18 -1.16 9.28
CA ARG A 140 -26.39 0.05 9.56
C ARG A 140 -25.93 0.72 8.26
N PRO A 141 -25.73 2.05 8.23
CA PRO A 141 -25.23 2.73 7.04
C PRO A 141 -23.78 2.30 6.75
N ARG A 142 -23.43 2.12 5.48
CA ARG A 142 -22.10 1.68 5.00
C ARG A 142 -20.91 2.43 5.62
N TRP A 143 -21.07 3.73 5.89
CA TRP A 143 -20.02 4.57 6.45
C TRP A 143 -19.55 4.08 7.82
N VAL A 144 -20.40 3.43 8.62
CA VAL A 144 -19.99 2.88 9.92
C VAL A 144 -18.95 1.78 9.73
N PHE A 145 -19.14 0.88 8.75
CA PHE A 145 -18.18 -0.16 8.45
C PHE A 145 -16.88 0.41 7.89
N VAL A 146 -16.97 1.35 6.94
CA VAL A 146 -15.81 2.06 6.39
C VAL A 146 -15.00 2.74 7.50
N MET A 147 -15.67 3.43 8.43
CA MET A 147 -15.00 4.13 9.55
C MET A 147 -14.35 3.15 10.52
N ILE A 148 -15.01 2.03 10.87
CA ILE A 148 -14.43 1.02 11.77
C ILE A 148 -13.20 0.36 11.14
N PHE A 149 -13.31 -0.07 9.87
CA PHE A 149 -12.22 -0.73 9.16
C PHE A 149 -11.05 0.24 8.91
N SER A 150 -11.34 1.49 8.55
CA SER A 150 -10.34 2.55 8.39
C SER A 150 -9.63 2.90 9.70
N ALA A 151 -10.37 3.06 10.81
CA ALA A 151 -9.78 3.37 12.11
C ALA A 151 -8.89 2.24 12.63
N ALA A 152 -9.35 1.00 12.55
CA ALA A 152 -8.55 -0.17 12.92
C ALA A 152 -7.31 -0.32 12.03
N SER A 153 -7.45 -0.06 10.71
CA SER A 153 -6.32 -0.02 9.78
C SER A 153 -5.30 1.05 10.17
N CYS A 154 -5.77 2.26 10.47
CA CYS A 154 -4.93 3.38 10.88
C CYS A 154 -4.14 3.09 12.17
N ILE A 155 -4.79 2.51 13.18
CA ILE A 155 -4.14 2.10 14.44
C ILE A 155 -3.11 1.00 14.18
N LEU A 156 -3.43 0.01 13.35
CA LEU A 156 -2.50 -1.07 13.00
C LEU A 156 -1.30 -0.55 12.19
N TRP A 157 -1.49 0.40 11.29
CA TRP A 157 -0.39 1.09 10.59
C TRP A 157 0.46 1.89 11.57
N PHE A 158 -0.16 2.69 12.45
CA PHE A 158 0.56 3.51 13.43
C PHE A 158 1.40 2.66 14.39
N THR A 159 0.87 1.54 14.86
CA THR A 159 1.57 0.60 15.76
C THR A 159 2.62 -0.26 15.05
N SER A 160 2.48 -0.46 13.74
CA SER A 160 3.42 -1.24 12.92
C SER A 160 4.47 -0.39 12.21
N CYS A 161 4.35 0.94 12.24
CA CYS A 161 5.13 1.89 11.44
C CYS A 161 6.66 1.72 11.59
N ASN A 162 7.19 0.89 10.70
CA ASN A 162 8.59 0.68 10.29
C ASN A 162 9.03 1.73 9.26
N LEU A 163 8.31 2.85 9.11
CA LEU A 163 8.65 3.90 8.14
C LEU A 163 10.09 4.39 8.36
N LEU A 164 10.49 4.48 9.62
CA LEU A 164 11.85 4.79 10.05
C LEU A 164 12.85 3.70 9.65
N SER A 165 12.49 2.41 9.75
CA SER A 165 13.35 1.29 9.38
C SER A 165 13.57 1.19 7.87
N VAL A 166 12.55 1.51 7.07
CA VAL A 166 12.65 1.60 5.61
C VAL A 166 13.51 2.82 5.21
N LEU A 167 13.32 3.97 5.85
CA LEU A 167 14.18 5.15 5.69
C LEU A 167 15.64 4.85 6.08
N TRP A 168 15.88 4.12 7.17
CA TRP A 168 17.22 3.70 7.57
C TRP A 168 17.85 2.73 6.58
N ALA A 169 17.10 1.74 6.07
CA ALA A 169 17.60 0.81 5.06
C ALA A 169 17.93 1.51 3.74
N LEU A 170 17.09 2.47 3.32
CA LEU A 170 17.35 3.33 2.15
C LEU A 170 18.57 4.23 2.37
N MET A 171 18.69 4.86 3.54
CA MET A 171 19.85 5.68 3.88
C MET A 171 21.15 4.86 3.86
N ILE A 172 21.15 3.65 4.44
CA ILE A 172 22.32 2.76 4.42
C ILE A 172 22.65 2.31 2.99
N GLY A 173 21.64 2.00 2.17
CA GLY A 173 21.83 1.63 0.77
C GLY A 173 22.36 2.78 -0.11
N LEU A 174 21.93 4.01 0.14
CA LEU A 174 22.38 5.22 -0.58
C LEU A 174 23.74 5.73 -0.09
N LEU A 175 24.10 5.45 1.16
CA LEU A 175 25.40 5.77 1.75
C LEU A 175 26.49 4.72 1.43
N ALA A 176 26.10 3.59 0.83
CA ALA A 176 27.00 2.53 0.36
C ALA A 176 27.47 2.72 -1.09
#